data_AF-A0A819LGG7-F1
#
_entry.id   AF-A0A819LGG7-F1
#
_cell.length_a   1.000
_cell.length_b   1.000
_cell.length_c   1.000
_cell.angle_alpha   90.00
_cell.angle_beta   90.00
_cell.angle_gamma   90.00
#
_symmetry.space_group_name_H-M   'P 1'
#
loop_
_entity.id
_entity.type
_entity.pdbx_description
1 polymer ?
#
loop_
_entity_poly.entity_id
_entity_poly.type
_entity_poly.pdbx_seq_one_letter_code
_entity_poly.pdbx_strand_id
1 'polypeptide(L)'
;MTNILRAFGSDNYAGVLPEIMSALAKEGLSKTHARAYGSDDVSHEARLLIKQKFNCASDDSSPGVYFVFNGTGANILSILACTRSYNAVICSDVSHIYCD
;
A
#
# COMPACT_ATOMS: atom_id res chain seq x y z
N MET A 1 26.78 13.91 17.95
CA MET A 1 25.30 13.83 17.92
C MET A 1 24.90 13.90 16.47
N THR A 2 24.30 12.85 15.92
CA THR A 2 23.69 12.90 14.58
C THR A 2 22.53 13.89 14.64
N ASN A 3 22.59 14.96 13.85
CA ASN A 3 21.52 15.94 13.74
C ASN A 3 20.35 15.29 12.98
N ILE A 4 19.36 14.78 13.70
CA ILE A 4 18.18 14.16 13.09
C ILE A 4 17.27 15.29 12.59
N LEU A 5 17.15 15.41 11.26
CA LEU A 5 16.25 16.36 10.63
C LEU A 5 14.80 15.99 10.99
N ARG A 6 14.17 16.82 11.84
CA ARG A 6 12.71 16.83 12.03
C ARG A 6 12.20 18.16 11.47
N ALA A 7 11.42 18.10 10.40
CA ALA A 7 10.98 19.28 9.66
C ALA A 7 9.48 19.20 9.36
N PHE A 8 8.88 20.36 9.11
CA PHE A 8 7.47 20.49 8.67
C PHE A 8 7.33 20.54 7.14
N GLY A 9 8.25 19.89 6.41
CA GLY A 9 8.24 19.88 4.95
C GLY A 9 7.25 18.87 4.37
N SER A 10 7.33 17.62 4.82
CA SER A 10 6.39 16.55 4.47
C SER A 10 6.46 15.45 5.52
N ASP A 11 5.37 14.71 5.68
CA ASP A 11 5.32 13.49 6.49
C ASP A 11 6.10 12.33 5.86
N ASN A 12 6.31 12.33 4.54
CA ASN A 12 7.16 11.34 3.86
C ASN A 12 8.66 11.44 4.20
N TYR A 13 9.07 12.46 4.96
CA TYR A 13 10.40 12.56 5.56
C TYR A 13 10.53 11.68 6.81
N ALA A 14 9.42 11.23 7.38
CA ALA A 14 9.44 10.33 8.53
C ALA A 14 10.05 8.97 8.16
N GLY A 15 10.86 8.43 9.07
CA GLY A 15 11.33 7.06 8.96
C GLY A 15 10.22 6.04 9.22
N VAL A 16 10.53 4.78 8.95
CA VAL A 16 9.66 3.63 9.25
C VAL A 16 9.42 3.48 10.76
N LEU A 17 8.19 3.11 11.14
CA LEU A 17 7.83 2.86 12.53
C LEU A 17 8.57 1.62 13.08
N PRO A 18 9.00 1.61 14.36
CA PRO A 18 9.72 0.48 14.96
C PRO A 18 8.97 -0.86 14.86
N GLU A 19 7.65 -0.85 14.93
CA GLU A 19 6.79 -2.03 14.86
C GLU A 19 6.87 -2.70 13.48
N ILE A 20 6.98 -1.90 12.41
CA ILE A 20 7.15 -2.40 11.03
C ILE A 20 8.52 -3.07 10.89
N MET A 21 9.58 -2.43 11.38
CA MET A 21 10.93 -3.02 11.35
C MET A 21 11.00 -4.31 12.17
N SER A 22 10.32 -4.34 13.30
CA SER A 22 10.23 -5.53 14.15
C SER A 22 9.49 -6.67 13.45
N ALA A 23 8.40 -6.37 12.74
CA ALA A 23 7.67 -7.36 11.95
C ALA A 23 8.53 -7.92 10.81
N LEU A 24 9.23 -7.06 10.07
CA LEU A 24 10.14 -7.48 9.00
C LEU A 24 11.28 -8.37 9.52
N ALA A 25 11.91 -7.97 10.63
CA ALA A 25 12.97 -8.76 11.26
C ALA A 25 12.43 -10.12 11.74
N LYS A 26 11.26 -10.14 12.37
CA LYS A 26 10.62 -11.38 12.82
C LYS A 26 10.34 -12.33 11.65
N GLU A 27 9.75 -11.84 10.57
CA GLU A 27 9.47 -12.67 9.39
C GLU A 27 10.76 -13.20 8.75
N GLY A 28 11.78 -12.35 8.60
CA GLY A 28 13.08 -12.75 8.03
C GLY A 28 13.88 -13.75 8.88
N LEU A 29 13.67 -13.76 10.20
CA LEU A 29 14.32 -14.71 11.11
C LEU A 29 13.53 -16.02 11.29
N SER A 30 12.21 -15.97 11.22
CA SER A 30 11.34 -17.13 11.49
C SER A 30 11.04 -17.97 10.25
N LYS A 31 11.10 -17.38 9.06
CA LYS A 31 10.85 -18.07 7.78
C LYS A 31 12.11 -18.08 6.93
N THR A 32 12.52 -19.27 6.49
CA THR A 32 13.64 -19.40 5.55
C THR A 32 13.21 -19.09 4.10
N HIS A 33 11.93 -19.30 3.78
CA HIS A 33 11.36 -19.11 2.44
C HIS A 33 9.88 -18.69 2.51
N ALA A 34 9.42 -17.94 1.51
CA ALA A 34 8.01 -17.60 1.33
C ALA A 34 7.64 -17.67 -0.16
N ARG A 35 6.37 -17.92 -0.47
CA ARG A 35 5.88 -17.92 -1.85
C ARG A 35 5.88 -16.48 -2.40
N ALA A 36 6.28 -16.34 -3.66
CA ALA A 36 6.37 -15.03 -4.31
C ALA A 36 4.99 -14.45 -4.68
N TYR A 37 5.00 -13.19 -5.14
CA TYR A 37 3.86 -12.51 -5.75
C TYR A 37 2.60 -12.46 -4.87
N GLY A 38 2.79 -12.29 -3.55
CA GLY A 38 1.72 -12.13 -2.58
C GLY A 38 0.94 -13.42 -2.27
N SER A 39 1.49 -14.57 -2.63
CA SER A 39 0.93 -15.91 -2.35
C SER A 39 1.42 -16.49 -1.01
N ASP A 40 2.03 -15.66 -0.17
CA ASP A 40 2.50 -16.00 1.17
C ASP A 40 1.44 -15.71 2.25
N ASP A 41 1.65 -16.31 3.42
CA ASP A 41 0.70 -16.22 4.55
C ASP A 41 0.57 -14.79 5.10
N VAL A 42 1.63 -13.98 5.07
CA VAL A 42 1.60 -12.61 5.60
C VAL A 42 0.71 -11.74 4.70
N SER A 43 0.90 -11.87 3.39
CA SER A 43 0.02 -11.23 2.42
C SER A 43 -1.42 -11.71 2.57
N HIS A 44 -1.67 -12.99 2.85
CA HIS A 44 -3.03 -13.49 3.07
C HIS A 44 -3.67 -12.88 4.32
N GLU A 45 -2.97 -12.91 5.45
CA GLU A 45 -3.43 -12.33 6.72
C GLU A 45 -3.70 -10.83 6.59
N ALA A 46 -2.79 -10.09 5.95
CA ALA A 46 -2.97 -8.65 5.72
C ALA A 46 -4.24 -8.34 4.91
N ARG A 47 -4.55 -9.15 3.88
CA ARG A 47 -5.80 -8.98 3.10
C ARG A 47 -7.04 -9.22 3.96
N LEU A 48 -7.04 -10.23 4.82
CA LEU A 48 -8.15 -10.51 5.73
C LEU A 48 -8.36 -9.35 6.71
N LEU A 49 -7.28 -8.86 7.34
CA LEU A 49 -7.35 -7.73 8.28
C LEU A 49 -7.89 -6.47 7.61
N ILE A 50 -7.46 -6.17 6.38
CA ILE A 50 -7.97 -5.03 5.60
C ILE A 50 -9.47 -5.21 5.35
N LYS A 51 -9.90 -6.36 4.83
CA LYS A 51 -11.34 -6.63 4.59
C LYS A 51 -12.17 -6.48 5.86
N GLN A 52 -11.69 -6.99 6.99
CA GLN A 52 -12.34 -6.82 8.29
C GLN A 52 -12.45 -5.36 8.70
N LYS A 53 -11.41 -4.54 8.50
CA LYS A 53 -11.44 -3.10 8.80
C LYS A 53 -12.46 -2.34 7.96
N PHE A 54 -12.72 -2.78 6.73
CA PHE A 54 -13.76 -2.23 5.86
C PHE A 54 -15.14 -2.90 6.03
N ASN A 55 -15.32 -3.77 7.03
CA ASN A 55 -16.55 -4.53 7.27
C ASN A 55 -17.01 -5.34 6.04
N CYS A 56 -16.07 -5.79 5.21
CA CYS A 56 -16.36 -6.65 4.07
C CYS A 56 -16.42 -8.12 4.52
N ALA A 57 -17.24 -8.92 3.82
CA ALA A 57 -17.17 -10.37 3.94
C ALA A 57 -15.76 -10.87 3.57
N SER A 58 -15.34 -12.01 4.14
CA SER A 58 -14.02 -12.59 3.86
C SER A 58 -14.04 -13.60 2.71
N ASP A 59 -15.09 -13.59 1.89
CA ASP A 59 -15.27 -14.47 0.74
C ASP A 59 -14.99 -13.75 -0.60
N ASP A 60 -15.16 -14.46 -1.71
CA ASP A 60 -14.89 -13.97 -3.07
C ASP A 60 -15.88 -12.90 -3.56
N SER A 61 -16.97 -12.64 -2.83
CA SER A 61 -17.88 -11.53 -3.15
C SER A 61 -17.34 -10.17 -2.71
N SER A 62 -16.30 -10.15 -1.87
CA SER A 62 -15.69 -8.93 -1.37
C SER A 62 -14.64 -8.34 -2.34
N PRO A 63 -14.41 -7.01 -2.30
CA PRO A 63 -13.38 -6.37 -3.10
C PRO A 63 -11.98 -7.00 -2.90
N GLY A 64 -11.23 -7.10 -3.99
CA GLY A 64 -9.84 -7.55 -3.94
C GLY A 64 -8.94 -6.54 -3.22
N VAL A 65 -7.86 -7.05 -2.62
CA VAL A 65 -6.82 -6.24 -1.97
C VAL A 65 -5.49 -6.50 -2.69
N TYR A 66 -4.95 -5.45 -3.31
CA TYR A 66 -3.74 -5.50 -4.13
C TYR A 66 -2.69 -4.55 -3.55
N PHE A 67 -1.53 -5.10 -3.19
CA PHE A 67 -0.41 -4.31 -2.66
C PHE A 67 0.44 -3.77 -3.81
N VAL A 68 0.71 -2.47 -3.78
CA VAL A 68 1.54 -1.76 -4.75
C VAL A 68 2.59 -0.93 -4.04
N PHE A 69 3.62 -0.51 -4.76
CA PHE A 69 4.80 0.10 -4.16
C PHE A 69 4.55 1.47 -3.51
N ASN A 70 3.72 2.32 -4.13
CA ASN A 70 3.47 3.68 -3.67
C ASN A 70 2.08 4.21 -4.08
N GLY A 71 1.75 5.42 -3.62
CA GLY A 71 0.48 6.08 -3.94
C GLY A 71 0.29 6.38 -5.43
N THR A 72 1.34 6.82 -6.13
CA THR A 72 1.29 7.07 -7.59
C THR A 72 0.91 5.81 -8.37
N GLY A 73 1.56 4.69 -8.08
CA GLY A 73 1.25 3.39 -8.69
C GLY A 73 -0.17 2.93 -8.39
N ALA A 74 -0.65 3.14 -7.15
CA ALA A 74 -2.03 2.82 -6.77
C ALA A 74 -3.05 3.64 -7.58
N ASN A 75 -2.83 4.95 -7.70
CA ASN A 75 -3.71 5.84 -8.47
C ASN A 75 -3.75 5.47 -9.95
N ILE A 76 -2.59 5.31 -10.58
CA ILE A 76 -2.48 4.96 -12.00
C ILE A 76 -3.16 3.61 -12.27
N LEU A 77 -2.84 2.58 -11.48
CA LEU A 77 -3.44 1.26 -11.66
C LEU A 77 -4.97 1.30 -11.54
N SER A 78 -5.48 2.01 -10.54
CA SER A 78 -6.93 2.13 -10.30
C SER A 78 -7.64 2.88 -11.43
N ILE A 79 -7.05 3.96 -11.92
CA ILE A 79 -7.59 4.72 -13.06
C ILE A 79 -7.62 3.86 -14.32
N LEU A 80 -6.51 3.20 -14.64
CA LEU A 80 -6.39 2.37 -15.85
C LEU A 80 -7.32 1.14 -15.79
N ALA A 81 -7.60 0.61 -14.61
CA ALA A 81 -8.56 -0.48 -14.45
C ALA A 81 -10.01 -0.06 -14.80
N CYS A 82 -10.34 1.21 -14.63
CA CYS A 82 -11.69 1.75 -14.81
C CYS A 82 -11.88 2.57 -16.09
N THR A 83 -10.83 2.76 -16.90
CA THR A 83 -10.86 3.64 -18.07
C THR A 83 -10.29 2.98 -19.32
N ARG A 84 -10.70 3.49 -20.48
CA ARG A 84 -10.04 3.23 -21.77
C ARG A 84 -9.16 4.42 -22.15
N SER A 85 -8.23 4.21 -23.06
CA SER A 85 -7.30 5.26 -23.54
C SER A 85 -7.99 6.48 -24.13
N TYR A 86 -9.24 6.35 -24.58
CA TYR A 86 -10.07 7.43 -25.12
C TYR A 86 -11.04 8.04 -24.09
N ASN A 87 -11.01 7.61 -22.83
CA ASN A 87 -11.78 8.24 -21.76
C ASN A 87 -10.99 9.37 -21.10
N ALA A 88 -11.70 10.24 -20.39
CA ALA A 88 -11.13 11.30 -19.57
C ALA A 88 -11.38 11.02 -18.08
N VAL A 89 -10.47 11.50 -17.22
CA VAL A 89 -10.61 11.49 -15.77
C VAL A 89 -10.84 12.92 -15.29
N ILE A 90 -11.94 13.14 -14.57
CA ILE A 90 -12.22 14.45 -13.97
C ILE A 90 -11.54 14.48 -12.60
N CYS A 91 -10.72 15.51 -12.36
CA CYS A 91 -10.03 15.72 -11.10
C CYS A 91 -9.92 17.22 -10.79
N SER A 92 -9.61 17.56 -9.54
CA SER A 92 -9.32 18.94 -9.15
C SER A 92 -7.93 19.35 -9.64
N ASP A 93 -7.80 20.64 -9.92
CA ASP A 93 -6.56 21.34 -10.27
C ASP A 93 -5.47 21.31 -9.19
N VAL A 94 -5.79 20.92 -7.96
CA VAL A 94 -4.82 20.71 -6.87
C VAL A 94 -4.62 19.23 -6.51
N SER A 95 -5.17 18.31 -7.31
CA SER A 95 -5.04 16.87 -7.03
C SER A 95 -3.64 16.35 -7.36
N HIS A 96 -3.14 15.43 -6.54
CA HIS A 96 -1.83 14.81 -6.76
C HIS A 96 -1.72 14.20 -8.15
N ILE A 97 -2.76 13.53 -8.66
CA ILE A 97 -2.72 12.90 -9.99
C ILE A 97 -2.61 13.88 -11.16
N TYR A 98 -2.87 15.17 -10.92
CA TYR A 98 -2.72 16.24 -11.90
C TYR A 98 -1.40 17.01 -11.75
N CYS A 99 -0.93 17.18 -10.51
CA CYS A 99 0.26 17.97 -10.20
C CYS A 99 1.57 17.16 -10.16
N ASP A 100 1.51 15.86 -9.86
CA ASP A 100 2.65 14.99 -9.54
C ASP A 100 2.51 13.56 -10.12
#